data_AF-A0A849YXC2-F1
#
_entry.id   AF-A0A849YXC2-F1
#
_cell.length_a   1.000
_cell.length_b   1.000
_cell.length_c   1.000
_cell.angle_alpha   90.00
_cell.angle_beta   90.00
_cell.angle_gamma   90.00
#
_symmetry.space_group_name_H-M   'P 1'
#
loop_
_entity.id
_entity.type
_entity.pdbx_description
1 polymer ?
#
loop_
_entity_poly.entity_id
_entity_poly.type
_entity_poly.pdbx_seq_one_letter_code
_entity_poly.pdbx_strand_id
1 'polypeptide(L)'
;YWGAYEEVPFLHFNVCFYHSIETSILEGRTRFEPGAGGEHKLARGFAPTLTHSIHTVTEPRFSAAIADFCSRERELLAEELTIR
;
A
#
# COMPACT_ATOMS: atom_id res chain seq x y z
N TYR A 1 11.61 -15.95 -3.83
CA TYR A 1 11.25 -14.60 -3.29
C TYR A 1 12.53 -13.81 -3.06
N TRP A 2 12.48 -12.47 -2.93
CA TRP A 2 13.72 -11.68 -2.79
C TRP A 2 14.52 -12.17 -1.57
N GLY A 3 15.75 -12.61 -1.82
CA GLY A 3 16.67 -13.12 -0.80
C GLY A 3 16.49 -14.61 -0.46
N ALA A 4 15.58 -15.33 -1.14
CA ALA A 4 15.43 -16.77 -0.95
C ALA A 4 16.52 -17.55 -1.71
N TYR A 5 17.05 -18.59 -1.08
CA TYR A 5 18.03 -19.52 -1.68
C TYR A 5 17.38 -20.60 -2.55
N GLU A 6 16.07 -20.80 -2.39
CA GLU A 6 15.28 -21.81 -3.08
C GLU A 6 13.94 -21.24 -3.56
N GLU A 7 13.40 -21.84 -4.62
CA GLU A 7 12.07 -21.53 -5.11
C GLU A 7 11.02 -22.30 -4.32
N VAL A 8 10.34 -21.61 -3.42
CA VAL A 8 9.22 -22.17 -2.68
C VAL A 8 7.91 -21.65 -3.29
N PRO A 9 6.99 -22.54 -3.71
CA PRO A 9 5.68 -22.15 -4.21
C PRO A 9 4.96 -21.23 -3.21
N PHE A 10 4.39 -20.13 -3.73
CA PHE A 10 3.60 -19.16 -2.96
C PHE A 10 4.35 -18.43 -1.82
N LEU A 11 5.68 -18.53 -1.72
CA LEU A 11 6.46 -17.93 -0.64
C LEU A 11 6.19 -16.43 -0.45
N HIS A 12 6.08 -15.69 -1.56
CA HIS A 12 5.73 -14.27 -1.54
C HIS A 12 4.41 -14.00 -0.79
N PHE A 13 3.38 -14.83 -1.03
CA PHE A 13 2.08 -14.62 -0.40
C PHE A 13 2.09 -14.97 1.09
N ASN A 14 2.82 -16.02 1.46
CA ASN A 14 2.96 -16.41 2.86
C ASN A 14 3.62 -15.28 3.66
N VAL A 15 4.79 -14.80 3.22
CA VAL A 15 5.57 -13.82 3.98
C VAL A 15 4.97 -12.41 3.96
N CYS A 16 4.37 -11.99 2.84
CA CYS A 16 3.82 -10.63 2.71
C CYS A 16 2.37 -10.49 3.19
N PHE A 17 1.60 -11.58 3.28
CA PHE A 17 0.19 -11.53 3.65
C PHE A 17 -0.15 -12.54 4.74
N TYR A 18 -0.17 -13.83 4.42
CA TYR A 18 -0.86 -14.81 5.27
C TYR A 18 -0.28 -14.92 6.67
N HIS A 19 1.05 -15.05 6.79
CA HIS A 19 1.70 -15.16 8.09
C HIS A 19 1.50 -13.90 8.94
N SER A 20 1.68 -12.71 8.34
CA SER A 20 1.57 -11.45 9.07
C SER A 20 0.14 -11.11 9.47
N ILE A 21 -0.85 -11.47 8.64
CA ILE A 21 -2.28 -11.33 8.95
C ILE A 21 -2.65 -12.25 10.11
N GLU A 22 -2.25 -13.52 10.06
CA GLU A 22 -2.52 -14.50 11.13
C GLU A 22 -1.94 -14.02 12.46
N THR A 23 -0.66 -13.64 12.49
CA THR A 23 -0.01 -13.10 13.69
C THR A 23 -0.71 -11.85 14.20
N SER A 24 -1.13 -10.93 13.31
CA SER A 24 -1.86 -9.72 13.69
C SER A 24 -3.18 -10.06 14.38
N ILE A 25 -3.91 -11.07 13.90
CA ILE A 25 -5.16 -11.54 14.51
C ILE A 25 -4.89 -12.14 15.90
N LEU A 26 -3.88 -13.03 16.00
CA LEU A 26 -3.53 -13.70 17.26
C LEU A 26 -3.08 -12.72 18.35
N GLU A 27 -2.36 -11.66 17.96
CA GLU A 27 -1.92 -10.60 18.87
C GLU A 27 -2.99 -9.55 19.16
N GLY A 28 -4.18 -9.64 18.56
CA GLY A 28 -5.24 -8.65 18.72
C GLY A 28 -4.93 -7.30 18.09
N ARG A 29 -4.08 -7.26 17.06
CA ARG A 29 -3.83 -6.03 16.28
C ARG A 29 -5.08 -5.68 15.49
N THR A 30 -5.43 -4.40 15.51
CA THR A 30 -6.62 -3.89 14.81
C THR A 30 -6.32 -3.38 13.40
N ARG A 31 -5.03 -3.29 13.04
CA ARG A 31 -4.59 -2.72 11.75
C ARG A 31 -3.38 -3.47 11.22
N PHE A 32 -3.46 -3.85 9.94
CA PHE A 32 -2.36 -4.42 9.17
C PHE A 32 -2.30 -3.72 7.81
N GLU A 33 -1.12 -3.22 7.45
CA GLU A 33 -0.90 -2.50 6.20
C GLU A 33 -0.07 -3.36 5.25
N PRO A 34 -0.61 -3.83 4.11
CA PRO A 34 0.08 -4.72 3.19
C PRO A 34 1.14 -3.99 2.32
N GLY A 35 1.47 -2.74 2.64
CA GLY A 35 2.30 -1.84 1.85
C GLY A 35 1.62 -1.28 0.60
N ALA A 36 2.37 -0.56 -0.24
CA ALA A 36 1.89 -0.07 -1.54
C ALA A 36 1.65 -1.22 -2.53
N GLY A 37 0.66 -1.11 -3.42
CA GLY A 37 0.40 -2.12 -4.45
C GLY A 37 -0.92 -1.90 -5.21
N GLY A 38 -1.17 -2.76 -6.20
CA GLY A 38 -2.32 -2.64 -7.10
C GLY A 38 -3.59 -3.36 -6.66
N GLU A 39 -4.59 -3.35 -7.54
CA GLU A 39 -5.97 -3.81 -7.32
C GLU A 39 -6.09 -5.24 -6.78
N HIS A 40 -5.10 -6.11 -7.03
CA HIS A 40 -5.08 -7.48 -6.51
C HIS A 40 -5.17 -7.56 -4.96
N LYS A 41 -4.88 -6.47 -4.24
CA LYS A 41 -5.03 -6.38 -2.78
C LYS A 41 -6.49 -6.30 -2.32
N LEU A 42 -7.38 -5.78 -3.16
CA LEU A 42 -8.80 -5.67 -2.83
C LEU A 42 -9.42 -7.06 -2.60
N ALA A 43 -9.12 -8.01 -3.49
CA ALA A 43 -9.57 -9.41 -3.37
C ALA A 43 -9.03 -10.13 -2.14
N ARG A 44 -8.05 -9.54 -1.43
CA ARG A 44 -7.44 -10.07 -0.20
C ARG A 44 -7.91 -9.33 1.05
N GLY A 45 -8.96 -8.51 0.93
CA GLY A 45 -9.56 -7.77 2.05
C GLY A 45 -8.93 -6.42 2.35
N PHE A 46 -8.01 -5.94 1.51
CA PHE A 46 -7.36 -4.64 1.68
C PHE A 46 -8.04 -3.58 0.84
N ALA A 47 -9.10 -3.00 1.40
CA ALA A 47 -9.75 -1.84 0.80
C ALA A 47 -8.82 -0.63 0.83
N PRO A 48 -8.75 0.16 -0.27
CA PRO A 48 -8.00 1.40 -0.26
C PRO A 48 -8.56 2.35 0.80
N THR A 49 -7.67 2.94 1.58
CA THR A 49 -8.01 3.88 2.65
C THR A 49 -7.10 5.10 2.54
N LEU A 50 -7.64 6.30 2.74
CA LEU A 50 -6.86 7.53 2.75
C LEU A 50 -5.69 7.40 3.73
N THR A 51 -4.49 7.66 3.22
CA THR A 51 -3.23 7.52 3.96
C THR A 51 -2.39 8.77 3.76
N HIS A 52 -1.65 9.15 4.78
CA HIS A 52 -0.69 10.24 4.74
C HIS A 52 0.73 9.67 4.68
N SER A 53 1.58 10.32 3.90
CA SER A 53 3.00 9.99 3.81
C SER A 53 3.83 11.28 3.84
N ILE A 54 5.09 11.16 4.30
CA ILE A 54 6.01 12.29 4.42
C ILE A 54 7.22 11.98 3.55
N HIS A 55 7.57 12.91 2.67
CA HIS A 55 8.66 12.76 1.72
C HIS A 55 9.57 13.99 1.77
N THR A 56 10.88 13.75 1.80
CA THR A 56 11.88 14.81 1.63
C THR A 56 12.30 14.84 0.17
N VAL A 57 12.13 16.00 -0.48
CA VAL A 57 12.52 16.22 -1.87
C VAL A 57 13.66 17.22 -1.90
N THR A 58 14.86 16.76 -2.26
CA THR A 58 16.08 17.58 -2.26
C THR A 58 16.28 18.37 -3.55
N GLU A 59 15.75 17.88 -4.68
CA GLU A 59 15.81 18.55 -5.99
C GLU A 59 14.56 19.42 -6.19
N PRO A 60 14.68 20.77 -6.23
CA PRO A 60 13.54 21.67 -6.34
C PRO A 60 12.64 21.42 -7.55
N ARG A 61 13.21 20.98 -8.68
CA ARG A 61 12.43 20.68 -9.89
C ARG A 61 11.45 19.53 -9.68
N PHE A 62 11.79 18.54 -8.85
CA PHE A 62 10.89 17.45 -8.51
C PHE A 62 9.79 17.90 -7.56
N SER A 63 10.08 18.83 -6.65
CA SER A 63 9.06 19.35 -5.72
C SER A 63 7.87 19.93 -6.47
N ALA A 64 8.12 20.72 -7.52
CA ALA A 64 7.06 21.28 -8.35
C ALA A 64 6.24 20.21 -9.08
N ALA A 65 6.91 19.23 -9.70
CA ALA A 65 6.24 18.15 -10.42
C ALA A 65 5.40 17.24 -9.50
N ILE A 66 5.92 16.94 -8.30
CA ILE A 66 5.20 16.16 -7.28
C ILE A 66 3.98 16.93 -6.78
N ALA A 67 4.12 18.23 -6.49
CA ALA A 67 3.01 19.05 -6.02
C ALA A 67 1.87 19.12 -7.05
N ASP A 68 2.21 19.32 -8.32
CA ASP A 68 1.26 19.32 -9.44
C ASP A 68 0.53 17.96 -9.57
N PHE A 69 1.29 16.85 -9.53
CA PHE A 69 0.71 15.51 -9.55
C PHE A 69 -0.27 15.29 -8.40
N CYS A 70 0.15 15.58 -7.16
CA CYS A 70 -0.70 15.40 -5.98
C CYS A 70 -1.93 16.31 -5.98
N SER A 71 -1.90 17.47 -6.64
CA SER A 71 -3.09 18.31 -6.81
C SER A 71 -4.15 17.61 -7.65
N ARG A 72 -3.76 17.13 -8.84
CA ARG A 72 -4.67 16.38 -9.73
C ARG A 72 -5.16 15.08 -9.10
N GLU A 73 -4.27 14.35 -8.42
CA GLU A 73 -4.63 13.10 -7.75
C GLU A 73 -5.69 13.32 -6.66
N ARG A 74 -5.57 14.40 -5.86
CA ARG A 74 -6.58 14.73 -4.83
C ARG A 74 -7.97 15.00 -5.41
N GLU A 75 -8.04 15.65 -6.57
CA GLU A 75 -9.32 15.90 -7.26
C GLU A 75 -9.95 14.57 -7.71
N LEU A 76 -9.17 13.68 -8.34
CA LEU A 76 -9.63 12.36 -8.76
C LEU A 76 -10.08 11.49 -7.57
N LEU A 77 -9.33 11.51 -6.46
CA LEU A 77 -9.70 10.77 -5.26
C LEU A 77 -10.96 11.31 -4.59
N ALA A 78 -11.18 12.64 -4.61
CA ALA A 78 -12.40 13.24 -4.08
C ALA A 78 -13.64 12.78 -4.87
N GLU A 79 -13.53 12.65 -6.19
CA GLU A 79 -14.58 12.07 -7.04
C GLU A 79 -14.85 10.61 -6.69
N GLU A 80 -13.80 9.77 -6.61
CA GLU A 80 -13.95 8.34 -6.31
C GLU A 80 -14.55 8.10 -4.90
N LEU A 81 -14.16 8.89 -3.91
CA LEU A 81 -14.66 8.79 -2.54
C LEU A 81 -16.09 9.31 -2.38
N THR A 82 -16.57 10.18 -3.27
CA THR A 82 -17.96 10.68 -3.24
C THR A 82 -18.94 9.68 -3.86
N ILE A 83 -18.46 8.78 -4.72
CA ILE A 83 -19.27 7.80 -5.45
C ILE A 83 -19.39 6.47 -4.67
N ARG A 84 -18.54 6.23 -3.66
CA ARG A 84 -18.58 5.06 -2.77
C ARG A 84 -19.41 5.31 -1.51
#